data_AF-A0A954FQC8-F1
#
_entry.id   AF-A0A954FQC8-F1
#
_cell.length_a   1.000
_cell.length_b   1.000
_cell.length_c   1.000
_cell.angle_alpha   90.00
_cell.angle_beta   90.00
_cell.angle_gamma   90.00
#
_symmetry.space_group_name_H-M   'P 1'
#
loop_
_entity.id
_entity.type
_entity.pdbx_description
1 polymer ?
#
loop_
_entity_poly.entity_id
_entity_poly.type
_entity_poly.pdbx_seq_one_letter_code
_entity_poly.pdbx_strand_id
1 'polypeptide(L)' 'MNVPRSIDLNQEKQIMTTKPAIPDAESMMNRHVHCVTPEMSLAEVVQVFLKHGVSCAPVVDRDGV' A
#
# COMPACT_ATOMS: atom_id res chain seq x y z
N MET A 1 -43.55 -22.10 36.15
CA MET A 1 -43.45 -22.91 34.90
C MET A 1 -42.52 -22.14 33.98
N ASN A 2 -41.29 -22.62 33.77
CA ASN A 2 -40.28 -21.91 32.97
C ASN A 2 -40.46 -22.27 31.50
N VAL A 3 -41.13 -21.41 30.73
CA VAL A 3 -41.17 -21.54 29.27
C VAL A 3 -39.76 -21.26 28.72
N PRO A 4 -39.15 -22.16 27.93
CA PRO A 4 -37.88 -21.88 27.30
C PRO A 4 -38.04 -20.68 26.35
N ARG A 5 -37.16 -19.68 26.49
CA ARG A 5 -37.07 -18.55 25.56
C ARG A 5 -36.94 -19.12 24.15
N SER A 6 -37.87 -18.74 23.27
CA SER A 6 -37.79 -18.96 21.83
C SER A 6 -36.40 -18.57 21.34
N ILE A 7 -35.69 -19.53 20.73
CA ILE A 7 -34.44 -19.28 20.04
C ILE A 7 -34.76 -18.32 18.90
N ASP A 8 -34.18 -17.13 18.95
CA ASP A 8 -34.27 -16.16 17.88
C ASP A 8 -33.45 -16.68 16.69
N LEU A 9 -34.16 -17.20 15.69
CA LEU A 9 -33.61 -17.70 14.43
C LEU A 9 -32.87 -16.61 13.62
N ASN A 10 -32.95 -15.34 14.01
CA ASN A 10 -32.17 -14.26 13.38
C ASN A 10 -30.74 -14.12 13.91
N GLN A 11 -30.32 -14.90 14.92
CA GLN A 11 -28.93 -14.84 15.41
C GLN A 11 -27.89 -15.48 14.45
N GLU A 12 -28.30 -16.22 13.42
CA GLU A 12 -27.35 -16.83 12.46
C GLU A 12 -26.90 -15.91 11.32
N LYS A 13 -27.46 -14.69 11.20
CA LYS A 13 -27.14 -13.78 10.08
C LYS A 13 -25.96 -12.83 10.29
N GLN A 14 -25.13 -13.06 11.30
CA GLN A 14 -23.97 -12.20 11.57
C GLN A 14 -22.66 -12.96 11.67
N ILE A 15 -22.50 -13.99 10.83
CA ILE A 15 -21.16 -14.40 10.41
C ILE A 15 -20.62 -13.23 9.57
N MET A 16 -19.66 -12.51 10.14
CA MET A 16 -19.08 -11.27 9.64
C MET A 16 -18.60 -11.42 8.19
N THR A 17 -19.46 -11.12 7.20
CA THR A 17 -19.09 -11.08 5.78
C THR A 17 -18.36 -9.77 5.46
N THR A 18 -17.30 -9.44 6.17
CA THR A 18 -16.37 -8.44 5.68
C THR A 18 -15.58 -9.11 4.56
N LYS A 19 -16.00 -8.87 3.31
CA LYS A 19 -15.19 -9.10 2.11
C LYS A 19 -13.76 -8.63 2.45
N PRO A 20 -12.72 -9.47 2.35
CA PRO A 20 -11.36 -9.01 2.59
C PRO A 20 -11.11 -7.86 1.62
N ALA A 21 -10.90 -6.66 2.19
CA ALA A 21 -10.61 -5.48 1.39
C ALA A 21 -9.25 -5.72 0.75
N ILE A 22 -9.23 -5.80 -0.59
CA ILE A 22 -7.97 -5.77 -1.31
C ILE A 22 -7.35 -4.40 -1.01
N PRO A 23 -6.15 -4.34 -0.40
CA PRO A 23 -5.54 -3.06 -0.09
C PRO A 23 -5.32 -2.27 -1.39
N ASP A 24 -5.58 -0.96 -1.31
CA ASP A 24 -5.30 -0.06 -2.43
C ASP A 24 -3.79 0.17 -2.59
N ALA A 25 -3.39 0.75 -3.72
CA ALA A 25 -1.98 1.06 -3.96
C ALA A 25 -1.42 2.02 -2.90
N GLU A 26 -2.23 2.96 -2.43
CA GLU A 26 -1.85 3.98 -1.46
C GLU A 26 -1.46 3.39 -0.10
N SER A 27 -2.14 2.34 0.35
CA SER A 27 -1.84 1.62 1.60
C SER A 27 -0.69 0.64 1.50
N MET A 28 -0.30 0.23 0.29
CA MET A 28 0.79 -0.74 0.06
C MET A 28 2.11 -0.13 -0.37
N MET A 29 2.09 0.92 -1.18
CA MET A 29 3.30 1.45 -1.81
C MET A 29 4.10 2.32 -0.85
N ASN A 30 5.43 2.25 -0.96
CA ASN A 30 6.29 3.21 -0.27
C ASN A 30 6.12 4.60 -0.90
N ARG A 31 5.65 5.58 -0.12
CA ARG A 31 5.43 6.95 -0.61
C ARG A 31 6.72 7.73 -0.84
N HIS A 32 7.76 7.45 -0.06
CA HIS A 32 9.02 8.17 -0.13
C HIS A 32 10.03 7.35 -0.93
N VAL A 33 10.03 7.57 -2.24
CA VAL A 33 10.97 6.94 -3.17
C VAL A 33 12.13 7.90 -3.48
N HIS A 34 13.29 7.33 -3.79
CA HIS A 34 14.41 8.12 -4.28
C HIS A 34 14.20 8.40 -5.76
N CYS A 35 14.24 9.67 -6.15
CA CYS A 35 14.14 10.12 -7.54
C CYS A 35 15.50 10.64 -8.02
N VAL A 36 15.68 10.64 -9.34
CA VAL A 36 16.80 11.28 -10.04
C VAL A 36 16.24 12.33 -11.03
N THR A 37 17.08 13.24 -11.52
CA THR A 37 16.64 14.26 -12.49
C THR A 37 17.24 14.00 -13.88
N PRO A 38 16.62 14.50 -14.96
CA PRO A 38 17.15 14.36 -16.33
C PRO A 38 18.56 14.93 -16.52
N GLU A 39 18.96 15.91 -15.72
CA GLU A 39 20.27 16.57 -15.80
C GLU A 39 21.38 15.81 -15.10
N MET A 40 21.04 14.85 -14.22
CA MET A 40 22.04 14.01 -13.55
C MET A 40 22.79 13.16 -14.56
N SER A 41 24.12 13.16 -14.44
CA SER A 41 24.97 12.25 -15.18
C SER A 41 24.75 10.80 -14.74
N LEU A 42 25.08 9.85 -15.60
CA LEU A 42 25.00 8.43 -15.27
C LEU A 42 25.81 8.06 -14.02
N ALA A 43 26.97 8.71 -13.81
CA ALA A 43 27.79 8.48 -12.64
C ALA A 43 27.10 8.89 -11.33
N GLU A 44 26.38 10.02 -11.34
CA GLU A 44 25.59 10.47 -10.19
C GLU A 44 24.40 9.54 -9.93
N VAL A 45 23.71 9.08 -10.97
CA VAL A 45 22.63 8.09 -10.85
C VAL A 45 23.13 6.78 -10.24
N VAL A 46 24.29 6.28 -10.67
CA VAL A 46 24.90 5.07 -10.10
C VAL A 46 25.23 5.27 -8.62
N GLN A 47 25.72 6.44 -8.22
CA GLN A 47 25.96 6.74 -6.80
C GLN A 47 24.67 6.68 -5.98
N VAL A 48 23.55 7.19 -6.50
CA VAL A 48 22.23 7.09 -5.85
C VAL A 48 21.84 5.62 -5.67
N PHE A 49 21.99 4.81 -6.73
CA PHE A 49 21.61 3.39 -6.70
C PHE A 49 22.42 2.60 -5.68
N LEU A 50 23.74 2.78 -5.67
CA LEU A 50 24.64 2.12 -4.73
C LEU A 50 24.39 2.57 -3.28
N LYS A 51 24.17 3.88 -3.07
CA LYS A 51 23.92 4.45 -1.75
C LYS A 51 22.63 3.94 -1.13
N HIS A 52 21.58 3.81 -1.94
CA HIS A 52 20.23 3.46 -1.46
C HIS A 52 19.88 1.98 -1.66
N GLY A 53 20.77 1.19 -2.28
CA GLY A 53 20.54 -0.23 -2.54
C GLY A 53 19.39 -0.50 -3.50
N VAL A 54 19.14 0.42 -4.43
CA VAL A 54 18.05 0.32 -5.42
C VAL A 54 18.59 0.08 -6.81
N SER A 55 17.85 -0.67 -7.62
CA SER A 55 18.22 -0.96 -9.01
C SER A 55 17.59 0.02 -10.01
N CYS A 56 16.67 0.86 -9.55
CA CYS A 56 15.98 1.85 -10.35
C CYS A 56 15.49 3.01 -9.48
N ALA A 57 15.22 4.14 -10.14
CA ALA A 57 14.58 5.31 -9.56
C ALA A 57 13.71 5.98 -10.64
N PRO A 58 12.57 6.60 -10.27
CA PRO A 58 11.86 7.51 -11.16
C PRO A 58 12.76 8.68 -11.57
N VAL A 59 12.62 9.12 -12.81
CA VAL A 59 13.22 10.35 -13.31
C VAL A 59 12.13 11.42 -13.27
N VAL A 60 12.36 12.51 -12.53
CA VAL A 60 11.38 13.60 -12.35
C VAL A 60 12.01 14.94 -12.68
N ASP A 61 11.19 15.87 -13.16
CA ASP A 61 11.60 17.26 -13.32
C ASP A 61 11.61 18.03 -11.97
N ARG A 62 11.83 19.34 -12.03
CA ARG A 62 11.88 20.21 -10.82
C ARG A 62 10.54 20.31 -10.10
N ASP A 63 9.44 20.08 -10.79
CA ASP A 63 8.09 20.13 -10.24
C ASP A 63 7.68 18.77 -9.65
N GLY A 64 8.57 17.76 -9.75
CA GLY A 64 8.36 16.43 -9.20
C GLY A 64 7.41 15.59 -10.03
N VAL A 65 7.21 15.96 -11.30
CA VAL A 65 6.35 15.27 -12.28
C VAL A 65 7.21 14.47 -13.27
#